data_AF-A0A529STG0-F1
#
_entry.id   AF-A0A529STG0-F1
#
_cell.length_a   1.000
_cell.length_b   1.000
_cell.length_c   1.000
_cell.angle_alpha   90.00
_cell.angle_beta   90.00
_cell.angle_gamma   90.00
#
_symmetry.space_group_name_H-M   'P 1'
#
loop_
_entity.id
_entity.type
_entity.pdbx_description
1 polymer ?
#
loop_
_entity_poly.entity_id
_entity_poly.type
_entity_poly.pdbx_seq_one_letter_code
_entity_poly.pdbx_strand_id
1 'polypeptide(L)' 'MIADGDTAYALLGGRALKWSFAGYASPIAFDRLGDRRLRVLTPATTVAVLRQGFVPVRHPTADT' A
#
# COMPACT_ATOMS: atom_id res chain seq x y z
N MET A 1 -2.58 -0.65 -3.24
CA MET A 1 -3.07 0.29 -2.22
C MET A 1 -4.37 -0.22 -1.65
N ILE A 2 -4.51 -0.06 -0.34
CA ILE A 2 -5.71 -0.37 0.43
C ILE A 2 -6.12 0.87 1.23
N ALA A 3 -7.37 0.94 1.68
CA ALA A 3 -7.86 1.96 2.59
C ALA A 3 -8.41 1.33 3.87
N ASP A 4 -8.11 1.98 4.99
CA ASP A 4 -8.79 1.84 6.28
C ASP A 4 -9.45 3.18 6.61
N GLY A 5 -10.79 3.23 6.51
CA GLY A 5 -11.52 4.50 6.47
C GLY A 5 -10.98 5.40 5.35
N ASP A 6 -10.61 6.63 5.71
CA ASP A 6 -10.02 7.63 4.80
C ASP A 6 -8.49 7.51 4.70
N THR A 7 -7.87 6.57 5.42
CA THR A 7 -6.41 6.39 5.40
C THR A 7 -6.02 5.39 4.32
N ALA A 8 -5.31 5.87 3.31
CA ALA A 8 -4.75 5.02 2.26
C ALA A 8 -3.35 4.50 2.62
N TYR A 9 -3.07 3.26 2.25
CA TYR A 9 -1.78 2.60 2.44
C TYR A 9 -1.27 1.97 1.14
N ALA A 10 0.03 2.08 0.88
CA ALA A 10 0.72 1.19 -0.06
C ALA A 10 1.20 -0.07 0.67
N LEU A 11 1.07 -1.23 0.03
CA LEU A 11 1.58 -2.50 0.56
C LEU A 11 2.86 -2.86 -0.20
N LEU A 12 3.99 -2.86 0.50
CA LEU A 12 5.32 -3.12 -0.07
C LEU A 12 6.09 -4.05 0.88
N GLY A 13 6.53 -5.20 0.37
CA GLY A 13 7.35 -6.15 1.15
C GLY A 13 6.73 -6.58 2.48
N GLY A 14 5.40 -6.82 2.52
CA GLY A 14 4.67 -7.20 3.74
C GLY A 14 4.41 -6.06 4.73
N ARG A 15 4.77 -4.82 4.38
CA ARG A 15 4.56 -3.62 5.19
C ARG A 15 3.51 -2.71 4.58
N ALA A 16 2.78 -2.00 5.43
CA ALA A 16 1.84 -0.97 5.03
C ALA A 16 2.44 0.42 5.29
N LEU A 17 2.51 1.24 4.25
CA LEU A 17 3.01 2.60 4.31
C LEU A 17 1.84 3.57 4.15
N LYS A 18 1.56 4.38 5.17
CA LYS A 18 0.48 5.38 5.13
C LYS A 18 0.83 6.44 4.10
N TRP A 19 -0.09 6.68 3.18
CA TRP A 19 0.06 7.69 2.14
C TRP A 19 -0.42 9.07 2.62
N SER A 20 0.25 10.11 2.15
CA SER A 20 -0.17 11.51 2.25
C SER A 20 0.35 12.26 1.02
N PHE A 21 -0.12 13.50 0.81
CA PHE A 21 0.44 14.38 -0.22
C PHE A 21 1.92 14.72 0.02
N ALA A 22 2.42 14.63 1.26
CA ALA A 22 3.83 14.81 1.58
C ALA A 22 4.69 13.55 1.33
N GLY A 23 4.07 12.45 0.92
CA GLY A 23 4.72 11.15 0.73
C GLY A 23 4.24 10.09 1.71
N TYR A 24 5.02 9.01 1.80
CA TYR A 24 4.75 7.85 2.63
C TYR A 24 5.36 8.00 4.03
N ALA A 25 4.58 7.69 5.06
CA ALA A 25 5.06 7.64 6.43
C ALA A 25 5.81 6.33 6.72
N SER A 26 6.45 6.26 7.90
CA SER A 26 7.14 5.06 8.38
C SER A 26 6.25 3.81 8.29
N PRO A 27 6.80 2.69 7.81
CA PRO A 27 6.03 1.49 7.59
C PRO A 27 5.53 0.89 8.91
N ILE A 28 4.31 0.36 8.89
CA ILE A 28 3.78 -0.53 9.91
C ILE A 28 3.69 -1.95 9.37
N ALA A 29 3.76 -2.94 10.26
CA ALA A 29 3.49 -4.32 9.87
C ALA A 29 2.02 -4.45 9.41
N PHE A 30 1.80 -5.18 8.31
CA PHE A 30 0.47 -5.26 7.69
C PHE A 30 -0.57 -5.96 8.57
N ASP A 31 -0.13 -6.92 9.40
CA ASP A 31 -0.94 -7.61 10.40
C ASP A 31 -1.61 -6.68 11.42
N ARG A 32 -1.04 -5.49 11.68
CA ARG A 32 -1.68 -4.45 12.51
C ARG A 32 -2.99 -3.92 11.94
N LEU A 33 -3.30 -4.23 10.69
CA LEU A 33 -4.56 -3.92 10.02
C LEU A 33 -5.52 -5.12 9.95
N GLY A 34 -5.17 -6.27 10.53
CA GLY A 34 -5.88 -7.56 10.35
C GLY A 34 -7.34 -7.56 10.81
N ASP A 35 -7.66 -6.86 11.89
CA ASP A 35 -9.03 -6.78 12.43
C ASP A 35 -9.86 -5.65 11.78
N ARG A 36 -9.30 -4.94 10.80
CA ARG A 36 -9.94 -3.76 10.20
C ARG A 36 -10.66 -4.11 8.90
N ARG A 37 -11.75 -3.41 8.63
CA ARG A 37 -12.44 -3.51 7.33
C ARG A 37 -11.67 -2.72 6.28
N LEU A 38 -10.86 -3.42 5.51
CA LEU A 38 -10.05 -2.83 4.46
C LEU A 38 -10.79 -2.78 3.11
N ARG A 39 -10.60 -1.69 2.37
CA ARG A 39 -11.04 -1.56 0.98
C ARG A 39 -9.83 -1.60 0.06
N VAL A 40 -9.87 -2.43 -0.97
CA VAL A 40 -8.83 -2.41 -2.00
C VAL A 40 -9.07 -1.19 -2.91
N LEU A 41 -8.08 -0.30 -2.98
CA LEU A 41 -8.12 0.87 -3.86
C LEU A 41 -7.51 0.58 -5.23
N THR A 42 -6.54 -0.34 -5.28
CA THR A 42 -5.89 -0.71 -6.53
C THR A 42 -6.83 -1.58 -7.38
N PRO A 43 -7.13 -1.18 -8.64
CA PRO A 43 -7.96 -1.97 -9.53
C PRO A 43 -7.43 -3.39 -9.72
N ALA A 44 -8.34 -4.35 -9.95
CA ALA A 44 -8.01 -5.76 -10.12
C ALA A 44 -7.00 -6.00 -11.27
N THR A 45 -7.07 -5.22 -12.35
CA THR A 45 -6.13 -5.28 -13.49
C THR A 45 -4.71 -4.92 -13.08
N THR A 46 -4.55 -3.86 -12.26
CA THR A 46 -3.25 -3.49 -11.70
C THR A 46 -2.72 -4.56 -10.75
N VAL A 47 -3.58 -5.15 -9.91
CA VAL A 47 -3.17 -6.29 -9.06
C VAL A 47 -2.71 -7.47 -9.91
N ALA A 48 -3.39 -7.77 -11.02
CA ALA A 48 -3.03 -8.87 -11.91
C ALA A 48 -1.62 -8.69 -12.51
N VAL A 49 -1.26 -7.50 -13.00
CA VAL A 49 0.09 -7.27 -13.56
C VAL A 49 1.17 -7.25 -12.49
N LEU A 50 0.88 -6.76 -11.28
CA LEU A 50 1.82 -6.84 -10.14
C LEU A 50 2.14 -8.29 -9.77
N ARG A 51 1.13 -9.17 -9.79
CA ARG A 51 1.31 -10.62 -9.58
C ARG A 51 2.15 -11.29 -10.66
N GLN A 52 2.18 -10.74 -11.87
CA GLN A 52 3.01 -11.20 -12.99
C GLN A 52 4.43 -10.61 -12.97
N GLY A 53 4.80 -9.87 -11.93
CA GLY A 53 6.16 -9.34 -11.75
C GLY A 53 6.37 -7.94 -12.31
N PHE A 54 5.33 -7.21 -12.70
CA PHE A 54 5.46 -5.78 -13.00
C PHE A 54 5.92 -5.02 -11.74
N VAL A 55 6.99 -4.24 -11.85
CA VAL A 55 7.53 -3.44 -10.75
C VAL A 55 7.26 -1.96 -11.03
N PRO A 56 6.29 -1.32 -10.34
CA PRO A 56 6.03 0.09 -10.51
C PRO A 56 7.16 0.93 -9.92
N VAL A 57 7.43 2.09 -10.54
CA VAL A 57 8.29 3.13 -9.93
C VAL A 57 7.66 3.56 -8.62
N ARG A 58 8.48 3.66 -7.57
CA ARG A 58 8.06 4.07 -6.24
C ARG A 58 8.36 5.54 -6.01
N HIS A 59 7.55 6.15 -5.16
CA HIS A 59 7.87 7.48 -4.65
C HIS A 59 9.12 7.37 -3.76
N PRO A 60 10.08 8.31 -3.80
CA PRO A 60 11.34 8.20 -3.05
C PRO A 60 11.17 7.91 -1.55
N THR A 61 10.13 8.47 -0.94
CA THR A 61 9.81 8.25 0.49
C THR A 61 9.28 6.84 0.81
N ALA A 62 9.05 5.99 -0.20
CA ALA A 62 8.59 4.61 -0.02
C ALA A 62 9.75 3.60 -0.01
N ASP A 63 10.96 4.02 -0.37
CA ASP A 63 12.17 3.21 -0.38
C ASP A 63 13.07 3.48 0.85
N THR A 64 12.50 4.05 1.92
CA THR A 64 13.19 4.40 3.18
C THR A 64 13.01 3.33 4.25
#